data_AF-A0A1R1PJ97-F1
#
_entry.id   AF-A0A1R1PJ97-F1
#
_cell.length_a   1.000
_cell.length_b   1.000
_cell.length_c   1.000
_cell.angle_alpha   90.00
_cell.angle_beta   90.00
_cell.angle_gamma   90.00
#
_symmetry.space_group_name_H-M   'P 1'
#
loop_
_entity.id
_entity.type
_entity.pdbx_description
1 polymer ?
#
loop_
_entity_poly.entity_id
_entity_poly.type
_entity_poly.pdbx_seq_one_letter_code
_entity_poly.pdbx_strand_id
1 'polypeptide(L)'
;MDTTQSTATAAAAATRYFNYVFSKGDFLHAFISELVGSCIFVIAVFAITDIKNVSMRHTAPIAIGMSYAGCKLIFGFTDYGGSFNPILDIAFRTLTWMVFGSLDILKKTTIFMVASIVGSFLGGFIGASIYELLTWSNQEYRTKVGDK
;
A
#
# COMPACT_ATOMS: atom_id res chain seq x y z
N MET A 1 -32.14 8.35 25.54
CA MET A 1 -30.66 8.39 25.49
C MET A 1 -30.29 9.18 24.25
N ASP A 2 -29.64 10.32 24.45
CA ASP A 2 -29.37 11.31 23.40
C ASP A 2 -28.18 10.84 22.53
N THR A 3 -28.48 10.16 21.41
CA THR A 3 -27.49 9.52 20.52
C THR A 3 -26.60 10.53 19.78
N THR A 4 -27.01 11.80 19.75
CA THR A 4 -26.32 12.95 19.14
C THR A 4 -25.10 13.41 19.95
N GLN A 5 -25.13 13.32 21.29
CA GLN A 5 -23.99 13.70 22.15
C GLN A 5 -22.85 12.67 22.11
N SER A 6 -23.21 11.38 22.01
CA SER A 6 -22.26 10.26 21.90
C SER A 6 -21.44 10.32 20.60
N THR A 7 -22.12 10.57 19.48
CA THR A 7 -21.51 10.66 18.15
C THR A 7 -20.62 11.90 17.98
N ALA A 8 -21.02 13.03 18.55
CA ALA A 8 -20.19 14.25 18.57
C ALA A 8 -18.88 14.05 19.37
N THR A 9 -18.95 13.32 20.49
CA THR A 9 -17.77 13.02 21.32
C THR A 9 -16.84 12.01 20.63
N ALA A 10 -17.39 11.00 19.96
CA ALA A 10 -16.62 10.02 19.19
C ALA A 10 -15.91 10.66 17.97
N ALA A 11 -16.58 11.55 17.24
CA ALA A 11 -15.98 12.29 16.14
C ALA A 11 -14.86 13.24 16.62
N ALA A 12 -15.03 13.87 17.79
CA ALA A 12 -13.99 14.69 18.40
C ALA A 12 -12.78 13.86 18.86
N ALA A 13 -12.99 12.66 19.42
CA ALA A 13 -11.92 11.74 19.80
C ALA A 13 -11.14 11.22 18.59
N ALA A 14 -11.83 10.80 17.53
CA ALA A 14 -11.20 10.38 16.28
C ALA A 14 -10.38 11.51 15.67
N THR A 15 -10.94 12.72 15.61
CA THR A 15 -10.23 13.91 15.11
C THR A 15 -8.98 14.23 15.95
N ARG A 16 -9.04 14.07 17.28
CA ARG A 16 -7.85 14.25 18.16
C ARG A 16 -6.79 13.18 17.92
N TYR A 17 -7.19 11.93 17.75
CA TYR A 17 -6.26 10.83 17.42
C TYR A 17 -5.58 11.10 16.07
N PHE A 18 -6.35 11.44 15.04
CA PHE A 18 -5.80 11.81 13.74
C PHE A 18 -4.88 13.03 13.85
N ASN A 19 -5.20 14.06 14.64
CA ASN A 19 -4.30 15.20 14.83
C ASN A 19 -2.99 14.82 15.52
N TYR A 20 -3.03 13.95 16.53
CA TYR A 20 -1.82 13.47 17.21
C TYR A 20 -0.94 12.66 16.26
N VAL A 21 -1.56 11.78 15.48
CA VAL A 21 -0.91 11.00 14.44
C VAL A 21 -0.33 11.95 13.38
N PHE A 22 -1.14 12.76 12.70
CA PHE A 22 -0.67 13.66 11.64
C PHE A 22 0.35 14.71 12.08
N SER A 23 0.35 15.13 13.35
CA SER A 23 1.32 16.12 13.85
C SER A 23 2.76 15.60 13.85
N LYS A 24 2.98 14.28 13.85
CA LYS A 24 4.32 13.67 13.82
C LYS A 24 4.73 13.20 12.42
N GLY A 25 3.88 13.41 11.41
CA GLY A 25 4.02 12.81 10.10
C GLY A 25 4.64 13.70 9.07
N ASP A 26 5.80 13.26 8.57
CA ASP A 26 6.42 13.85 7.40
C ASP A 26 5.86 13.21 6.13
N PHE A 27 5.34 14.06 5.25
CA PHE A 27 4.88 13.66 3.92
C PHE A 27 5.94 12.90 3.12
N LEU A 28 7.21 13.31 3.23
CA LEU A 28 8.32 12.68 2.50
C LEU A 28 8.59 11.25 2.99
N HIS A 29 8.52 11.01 4.30
CA HIS A 29 8.65 9.67 4.86
C HIS A 29 7.47 8.77 4.43
N ALA A 30 6.25 9.30 4.42
CA ALA A 30 5.06 8.59 3.91
C ALA A 30 5.20 8.23 2.43
N PHE A 31 5.67 9.16 1.61
CA PHE A 31 5.89 8.94 0.19
C PHE A 31 6.96 7.87 -0.09
N ILE A 32 8.12 7.97 0.57
CA ILE A 32 9.23 7.02 0.36
C ILE A 32 8.84 5.61 0.82
N SER A 33 8.17 5.47 1.96
CA SER A 33 7.73 4.16 2.47
C SER A 33 6.74 3.49 1.52
N GLU A 34 5.81 4.24 0.94
CA GLU A 34 4.87 3.74 -0.07
C GLU A 34 5.56 3.38 -1.38
N LEU A 35 6.49 4.22 -1.85
CA LEU A 35 7.24 3.98 -3.08
C LEU A 35 8.10 2.73 -2.98
N VAL A 36 8.92 2.63 -1.92
CA VAL A 36 9.86 1.53 -1.73
C VAL A 36 9.12 0.23 -1.41
N GLY A 37 8.12 0.28 -0.53
CA GLY A 37 7.35 -0.90 -0.18
C GLY A 37 6.51 -1.44 -1.35
N SER A 38 5.91 -0.56 -2.16
CA SER A 38 5.18 -0.99 -3.37
C SER A 38 6.13 -1.56 -4.43
N CYS A 39 7.34 -1.01 -4.58
CA CYS A 39 8.36 -1.53 -5.47
C CYS A 39 8.76 -2.97 -5.10
N ILE A 40 9.11 -3.20 -3.83
CA ILE A 40 9.49 -4.53 -3.33
C ILE A 40 8.32 -5.51 -3.45
N PHE A 41 7.11 -5.07 -3.11
CA PHE A 41 5.91 -5.91 -3.18
C PHE A 41 5.61 -6.34 -4.62
N VAL A 42 5.68 -5.45 -5.61
CA VAL A 42 5.46 -5.80 -7.03
C VAL A 42 6.53 -6.75 -7.55
N ILE A 43 7.80 -6.55 -7.20
CA ILE A 43 8.87 -7.49 -7.53
C ILE A 43 8.56 -8.89 -6.98
N ALA A 44 8.12 -8.98 -5.72
CA ALA A 44 7.75 -10.25 -5.10
C ALA A 44 6.56 -10.91 -5.79
N VAL A 45 5.50 -10.14 -6.12
CA VAL A 45 4.33 -10.65 -6.85
C VAL A 45 4.76 -11.23 -8.19
N PHE A 46 5.54 -10.50 -8.99
CA PHE A 46 6.02 -10.99 -10.27
C PHE A 46 6.88 -12.24 -10.10
N ALA A 47 7.82 -12.24 -9.16
CA ALA A 47 8.64 -13.41 -8.87
C ALA A 47 7.83 -14.67 -8.52
N ILE A 48 6.71 -14.53 -7.81
CA ILE A 48 5.83 -15.65 -7.41
C ILE A 48 4.94 -16.12 -8.57
N THR A 49 4.41 -15.18 -9.36
CA THR A 49 3.43 -15.47 -10.41
C THR A 49 4.04 -15.86 -11.76
N ASP A 50 5.33 -15.58 -11.95
CA ASP A 50 5.97 -15.87 -13.22
C ASP A 50 6.10 -17.39 -13.45
N ILE A 51 5.66 -17.84 -14.62
CA ILE A 51 5.69 -19.26 -14.99
C ILE A 51 7.13 -19.68 -15.34
N LYS A 52 7.94 -18.76 -15.83
CA LYS A 52 9.33 -18.98 -16.22
C LYS A 52 10.29 -18.91 -15.04
N ASN A 53 9.89 -18.27 -13.93
CA ASN A 53 10.66 -18.19 -12.69
C ASN A 53 9.92 -18.85 -11.54
N VAL A 54 10.40 -20.02 -11.08
CA VAL A 54 9.92 -20.78 -9.91
C VAL A 54 8.42 -20.60 -9.62
N SER A 55 7.57 -21.09 -10.52
CA SER A 55 6.12 -20.84 -10.41
C SER A 55 5.50 -21.62 -9.24
N MET A 56 4.95 -20.91 -8.26
CA MET A 56 4.24 -21.48 -7.12
C MET A 56 2.73 -21.54 -7.37
N ARG A 57 2.25 -22.30 -8.36
CA ARG A 57 0.84 -22.28 -8.80
C ARG A 57 -0.19 -22.53 -7.70
N HIS A 58 0.11 -23.42 -6.75
CA HIS A 58 -0.87 -23.85 -5.74
C HIS A 58 -0.80 -22.99 -4.47
N THR A 59 0.36 -22.40 -4.19
CA THR A 59 0.61 -21.62 -2.97
C THR A 59 0.76 -20.13 -3.24
N ALA A 60 0.61 -19.68 -4.49
CA ALA A 60 0.76 -18.27 -4.90
C ALA A 60 -0.07 -17.30 -4.04
N PRO A 61 -1.36 -17.53 -3.74
CA PRO A 61 -2.14 -16.59 -2.92
C PRO A 61 -1.58 -16.43 -1.50
N ILE A 62 -1.15 -17.54 -0.90
CA ILE A 62 -0.57 -17.55 0.45
C ILE A 62 0.80 -16.87 0.44
N ALA A 63 1.63 -17.14 -0.56
CA ALA A 63 2.94 -16.52 -0.72
C ALA A 63 2.82 -14.99 -0.90
N ILE A 64 1.91 -14.52 -1.76
CA ILE A 64 1.64 -13.09 -1.96
C ILE A 64 1.15 -12.46 -0.64
N GLY A 65 0.26 -13.14 0.09
CA GLY A 65 -0.22 -12.68 1.40
C GLY A 65 0.91 -12.55 2.44
N MET A 66 1.82 -13.53 2.50
CA MET A 66 3.00 -13.46 3.37
C MET A 66 3.97 -12.35 2.94
N SER A 67 4.20 -12.15 1.64
CA SER A 67 5.00 -11.04 1.14
C SER A 67 4.40 -9.69 1.51
N TYR A 68 3.08 -9.54 1.39
CA TYR A 68 2.37 -8.32 1.80
C TYR A 68 2.49 -8.08 3.31
N ALA A 69 2.29 -9.13 4.12
CA ALA A 69 2.45 -9.05 5.58
C ALA A 69 3.88 -8.67 5.98
N GLY A 70 4.90 -9.24 5.33
CA GLY A 70 6.30 -8.87 5.53
C GLY A 70 6.57 -7.40 5.20
N CYS A 71 6.08 -6.92 4.05
CA CYS A 71 6.20 -5.50 3.69
C CYS A 71 5.51 -4.59 4.71
N LYS A 72 4.33 -4.98 5.21
CA LYS A 72 3.62 -4.27 6.27
C LYS A 72 4.39 -4.23 7.58
N LEU A 73 5.08 -5.32 7.95
CA LEU A 73 5.91 -5.32 9.15
C LEU A 73 7.15 -4.44 9.01
N ILE A 74 7.70 -4.27 7.81
CA ILE A 74 8.90 -3.45 7.61
C ILE A 74 8.55 -1.96 7.50
N PHE A 75 7.55 -1.61 6.69
CA PHE A 75 7.23 -0.22 6.38
C PHE A 75 5.98 0.31 7.10
N GLY A 76 5.14 -0.57 7.68
CA GLY A 76 3.90 -0.19 8.35
C GLY A 76 4.06 0.35 9.77
N PHE A 77 5.28 0.37 10.33
CA PHE A 77 5.57 1.05 11.60
C PHE A 77 5.60 2.58 11.46
N THR A 78 5.62 3.10 10.24
CA THR A 78 5.48 4.54 10.01
C THR A 78 3.99 4.86 9.94
N ASP A 79 3.49 5.64 10.90
CA ASP A 79 2.09 6.03 11.11
C ASP A 79 1.35 6.65 9.88
N TYR A 80 2.01 6.75 8.72
CA TYR A 80 1.57 7.45 7.50
C TYR A 80 1.73 6.64 6.22
N GLY A 81 2.27 5.42 6.28
CA GLY A 81 2.60 4.62 5.10
C GLY A 81 2.31 3.13 5.27
N GLY A 82 2.38 2.41 4.16
CA GLY A 82 2.26 0.96 4.10
C GLY A 82 0.93 0.45 3.54
N SER A 83 0.08 1.27 2.94
CA SER A 83 -1.09 0.77 2.21
C SER A 83 -0.67 -0.05 0.99
N PHE A 84 0.39 0.38 0.29
CA PHE A 84 0.91 -0.17 -0.98
C PHE A 84 -0.15 -0.31 -2.09
N ASN A 85 -1.33 0.25 -1.84
CA ASN A 85 -2.51 0.13 -2.66
C ASN A 85 -3.33 1.42 -2.53
N PRO A 86 -3.45 2.21 -3.62
CA PRO A 86 -4.16 3.48 -3.59
C PRO A 86 -5.64 3.33 -3.25
N ILE A 87 -6.28 2.26 -3.72
CA ILE A 87 -7.73 2.03 -3.54
C ILE A 87 -8.02 1.70 -2.09
N LEU A 88 -7.15 0.91 -1.45
CA LEU A 88 -7.32 0.53 -0.05
C LEU A 88 -7.27 1.76 0.87
N ASP A 89 -6.31 2.65 0.63
CA ASP A 89 -6.15 3.89 1.39
C ASP A 89 -7.36 4.83 1.20
N ILE A 90 -7.82 4.99 -0.04
CA ILE A 90 -9.01 5.80 -0.36
C ILE A 90 -10.25 5.21 0.32
N ALA A 91 -10.45 3.89 0.24
CA ALA A 91 -11.63 3.21 0.78
C ALA A 91 -11.73 3.36 2.31
N PHE A 92 -10.64 3.17 3.04
CA PHE A 92 -10.67 3.33 4.48
C PHE A 92 -10.88 4.80 4.90
N ARG A 93 -10.36 5.76 4.13
CA ARG A 93 -10.55 7.19 4.41
C ARG A 93 -11.96 7.67 4.11
N THR A 94 -12.57 7.21 3.02
CA THR A 94 -13.97 7.51 2.70
C THR A 94 -14.93 6.83 3.69
N LEU A 95 -14.62 5.60 4.13
CA LEU A 95 -15.36 4.93 5.19
C LEU A 95 -15.29 5.71 6.52
N THR A 96 -14.10 6.17 6.89
CA THR A 96 -13.90 6.99 8.09
C THR A 96 -14.73 8.27 8.02
N TRP A 97 -14.77 8.93 6.86
CA TRP A 97 -15.62 10.10 6.66
C TRP A 97 -17.11 9.77 6.80
N MET A 98 -17.56 8.65 6.23
CA MET A 98 -18.96 8.24 6.30
C MET A 98 -19.40 7.90 7.72
N VAL A 99 -18.54 7.26 8.51
CA VAL A 99 -18.84 6.83 9.89
C VAL A 99 -18.79 7.99 10.88
N PHE A 100 -17.80 8.88 10.77
CA PHE A 100 -17.60 9.97 11.73
C PHE A 100 -18.18 11.31 11.28
N GLY A 101 -18.66 11.44 10.04
CA GLY A 101 -19.34 12.63 9.51
C GLY A 101 -18.50 13.90 9.45
N SER A 102 -17.19 13.83 9.75
CA SER A 102 -16.33 15.01 9.88
C SER A 102 -15.50 15.22 8.62
N LEU A 103 -15.81 16.30 7.89
CA LEU A 103 -15.04 16.76 6.72
C LEU A 103 -13.62 17.21 7.08
N ASP A 104 -13.39 17.58 8.34
CA ASP A 104 -12.07 18.03 8.81
C ASP A 104 -11.05 16.89 8.83
N ILE A 105 -11.53 15.65 9.00
CA ILE A 105 -10.70 14.45 8.87
C ILE A 105 -10.19 14.39 7.43
N LEU A 106 -11.07 14.38 6.43
CA LEU A 106 -10.67 14.29 5.02
C LEU A 106 -9.68 15.36 4.60
N LYS A 107 -9.94 16.63 4.95
CA LYS A 107 -9.06 17.76 4.59
C LYS A 107 -7.63 17.58 5.11
N LYS A 108 -7.48 17.13 6.36
CA LYS A 108 -6.16 16.88 6.97
C LYS A 108 -5.48 15.65 6.38
N THR A 109 -6.22 14.63 5.96
CA THR A 109 -5.62 13.41 5.39
C THR A 109 -5.26 13.53 3.90
N THR A 110 -5.83 14.50 3.18
CA THR A 110 -5.76 14.60 1.71
C THR A 110 -4.32 14.65 1.20
N ILE A 111 -3.43 15.37 1.88
CA ILE A 111 -2.02 15.46 1.47
C ILE A 111 -1.32 14.09 1.53
N PHE A 112 -1.60 13.30 2.57
CA PHE A 112 -1.04 11.95 2.74
C PHE A 112 -1.66 10.95 1.76
N MET A 113 -2.94 11.12 1.42
CA MET A 113 -3.61 10.32 0.41
C MET A 113 -2.95 10.50 -0.97
N VAL A 114 -2.57 11.73 -1.34
CA VAL A 114 -1.81 11.97 -2.58
C VAL A 114 -0.44 11.28 -2.54
N ALA A 115 0.25 11.33 -1.40
CA ALA A 115 1.53 10.64 -1.22
C ALA A 115 1.40 9.13 -1.44
N SER A 116 0.40 8.50 -0.84
CA SER A 116 0.14 7.06 -1.00
C SER A 116 -0.24 6.71 -2.44
N ILE A 117 -1.10 7.51 -3.09
CA ILE A 117 -1.48 7.26 -4.49
C ILE A 117 -0.26 7.33 -5.40
N VAL A 118 0.45 8.45 -5.39
CA VAL A 118 1.58 8.67 -6.30
C VAL A 118 2.74 7.71 -5.96
N GLY A 119 3.00 7.49 -4.68
CA GLY A 119 4.03 6.56 -4.20
C GLY A 119 3.77 5.13 -4.66
N SER A 120 2.55 4.61 -4.47
CA SER A 120 2.23 3.23 -4.88
C SER A 120 2.23 3.05 -6.40
N PHE A 121 1.73 4.02 -7.18
CA PHE A 121 1.79 3.94 -8.64
C PHE A 121 3.23 3.95 -9.17
N LEU A 122 4.05 4.89 -8.68
CA LEU A 122 5.43 5.02 -9.12
C LEU A 122 6.28 3.84 -8.65
N GLY A 123 6.10 3.41 -7.41
CA GLY A 123 6.74 2.23 -6.84
C GLY A 123 6.40 0.96 -7.62
N GLY A 124 5.13 0.75 -7.97
CA GLY A 124 4.71 -0.40 -8.75
C GLY A 124 5.30 -0.41 -10.17
N PHE A 125 5.33 0.74 -10.85
CA PHE A 125 5.95 0.87 -12.16
C PHE A 125 7.46 0.60 -12.13
N ILE A 126 8.16 1.16 -11.13
CA ILE A 126 9.60 0.95 -10.93
C ILE A 126 9.88 -0.52 -10.62
N GLY A 127 9.12 -1.14 -9.71
CA GLY A 127 9.29 -2.54 -9.33
C GLY A 127 9.09 -3.49 -10.51
N ALA A 128 8.04 -3.26 -11.30
CA ALA A 128 7.78 -4.01 -12.52
C ALA A 128 8.95 -3.89 -13.52
N SER A 129 9.44 -2.68 -13.74
CA SER A 129 10.55 -2.41 -14.65
C SER A 129 11.84 -3.08 -14.19
N ILE A 130 12.14 -3.04 -12.89
CA ILE A 130 13.33 -3.69 -12.31
C ILE A 130 13.24 -5.20 -12.48
N TYR A 131 12.08 -5.81 -12.21
CA TYR A 131 11.90 -7.25 -12.38
C TYR A 131 12.15 -7.68 -13.83
N GLU A 132 11.55 -6.99 -14.79
CA GLU A 132 11.72 -7.29 -16.21
C GLU A 132 13.18 -7.11 -16.65
N LEU A 133 13.87 -6.05 -16.20
CA LEU A 133 15.29 -5.85 -16.51
C LEU A 133 16.18 -6.97 -15.96
N LEU A 134 15.87 -7.47 -14.75
CA LEU A 134 16.60 -8.56 -14.13
C LEU A 134 16.36 -9.89 -14.82
N THR A 135 15.13 -10.18 -15.24
CA THR A 135 14.77 -11.45 -15.91
C THR A 135 15.19 -11.46 -17.38
N TRP A 136 15.17 -10.31 -18.06
CA TRP A 136 15.56 -10.17 -19.47
C TRP A 136 17.00 -10.62 -19.77
N SER A 137 17.89 -10.52 -18.78
CA SER A 137 19.29 -10.96 -18.92
C SER A 137 19.43 -12.48 -19.08
N ASN A 138 18.40 -13.27 -18.76
CA ASN A 138 18.46 -14.73 -18.82
C ASN A 138 18.03 -15.27 -20.20
N GLN A 139 18.88 -16.09 -20.83
CA GLN A 139 18.58 -16.67 -22.15
C GLN A 139 17.36 -17.61 -22.11
N GLU A 140 17.10 -18.28 -20.99
CA GLU A 140 15.93 -19.15 -20.80
C GLU A 140 14.60 -18.38 -20.84
N TYR A 141 14.61 -17.08 -20.56
CA TYR A 141 13.42 -16.23 -20.70
C TYR A 141 13.07 -15.91 -22.14
N ARG A 142 14.03 -16.05 -23.07
CA ARG A 142 13.89 -15.69 -24.49
C ARG A 142 13.27 -16.81 -25.32
N THR A 143 13.31 -18.06 -24.85
CA THR A 143 12.67 -19.18 -25.54
C THR A 143 11.17 -19.18 -25.26
N LYS A 144 10.37 -19.55 -26.28
CA LYS A 144 8.93 -19.67 -26.11
C LYS A 144 8.62 -20.89 -25.24
N VAL A 145 7.60 -20.77 -24.39
CA VAL A 145 7.12 -21.90 -23.58
C VAL A 145 6.61 -22.97 -24.56
N GLY A 146 7.36 -24.06 -24.71
CA GLY A 146 7.06 -25.16 -25.64
C GLY A 146 8.13 -25.49 -26.68
N ASP A 147 9.26 -24.77 -26.73
CA ASP A 147 10.35 -25.00 -27.70
C ASP A 147 11.42 -26.02 -27.21
N LYS A 148 11.08 -26.92 -26.29
CA LYS A 148 11.94 -28.02 -25.81
C LYS A 148 11.26 -29.37 -25.97
#